data_AF-A0A8S0WKL5-F1
#
_entry.id   AF-A0A8S0WKL5-F1
#
_cell.length_a   1.000
_cell.length_b   1.000
_cell.length_c   1.000
_cell.angle_alpha   90.00
_cell.angle_beta   90.00
_cell.angle_gamma   90.00
#
_symmetry.space_group_name_H-M   'P 1'
#
loop_
_entity.id
_entity.type
_entity.pdbx_description
1 polymer ?
#
loop_
_entity_poly.entity_id
_entity_poly.type
_entity_poly.pdbx_seq_one_letter_code
_entity_poly.pdbx_strand_id
1 'polypeptide(L)'
;MSSKISKMSSSITTPTTKRSREEEENEKTNVQNDALLHKLVHTKLLSGSMNTELDLNPAQRRKALAGRVLELSGEAKLGKGEKAVRAIERTKAAKRVREGLNNKQQERRKQELEEAKNLGNYHPTLKKLFEASSSGPTRKREKGMKMGVGTFNKGSLRLRREDVNAVMGGGFSREGGNSKRDRPHKRK
;
A
#
# COMPACT_ATOMS: atom_id res chain seq x y z
N MET A 1 -45.17 37.56 3.90
CA MET A 1 -45.35 36.42 4.82
C MET A 1 -44.08 35.57 4.76
N SER A 2 -43.40 35.44 5.90
CA SER A 2 -42.07 34.85 6.06
C SER A 2 -42.16 33.35 6.30
N SER A 3 -41.27 32.56 5.70
CA SER A 3 -40.96 31.21 6.17
C SER A 3 -39.48 30.88 5.91
N LYS A 4 -38.62 31.35 6.82
CA LYS A 4 -37.23 30.87 7.00
C LYS A 4 -37.29 29.42 7.48
N ILE A 5 -36.78 28.49 6.68
CA ILE A 5 -36.58 27.09 7.10
C ILE A 5 -35.22 27.01 7.81
N SER A 6 -35.25 26.93 9.14
CA SER A 6 -34.09 26.71 9.99
C SER A 6 -33.55 25.29 9.78
N LYS A 7 -32.32 25.18 9.25
CA LYS A 7 -31.53 23.94 9.29
C LYS A 7 -31.25 23.60 10.76
N MET A 8 -32.06 22.72 11.33
CA MET A 8 -31.75 22.07 12.59
C MET A 8 -30.61 21.09 12.37
N SER A 9 -29.40 21.46 12.78
CA SER A 9 -28.34 20.49 13.00
C SER A 9 -28.68 19.70 14.27
N SER A 10 -29.34 18.56 14.11
CA SER A 10 -29.32 17.53 15.15
C SER A 10 -27.88 17.06 15.29
N SER A 11 -27.22 17.49 16.36
CA SER A 11 -25.98 16.88 16.81
C SER A 11 -26.26 15.41 17.08
N ILE A 12 -25.76 14.54 16.20
CA ILE A 12 -25.73 13.09 16.43
C ILE A 12 -24.79 12.87 17.62
N THR A 13 -25.31 12.94 18.84
CA THR A 13 -24.68 12.32 20.00
C THR A 13 -24.76 10.83 19.77
N THR A 14 -23.64 10.22 19.36
CA THR A 14 -23.49 8.78 19.39
C THR A 14 -23.78 8.31 20.82
N PRO A 15 -24.80 7.46 21.05
CA PRO A 15 -24.98 6.90 22.38
C PRO A 15 -23.79 5.98 22.63
N THR A 16 -22.90 6.37 23.54
CA THR A 16 -22.01 5.41 24.19
C THR A 16 -22.87 4.59 25.14
N THR A 17 -23.62 3.63 24.58
CA THR A 17 -24.16 2.53 25.38
C THR A 17 -22.95 1.85 26.02
N LYS A 18 -22.88 1.88 27.35
CA LYS A 18 -21.94 1.06 28.10
C LYS A 18 -22.29 -0.37 27.73
N ARG A 19 -21.46 -0.99 26.88
CA ARG A 19 -21.59 -2.39 26.49
C ARG A 19 -21.61 -3.21 27.77
N SER A 20 -22.46 -4.23 27.83
CA SER A 20 -22.44 -5.14 28.96
C SER A 20 -21.06 -5.81 29.02
N ARG A 21 -20.59 -6.18 30.22
CA ARG A 21 -19.29 -6.85 30.38
C ARG A 21 -19.15 -8.09 29.49
N GLU A 22 -20.28 -8.77 29.24
CA GLU A 22 -20.39 -9.92 28.33
C GLU A 22 -20.21 -9.52 26.86
N GLU A 23 -20.75 -8.39 26.41
CA GLU A 23 -20.51 -7.87 25.06
C GLU A 23 -19.04 -7.50 24.84
N GLU A 24 -18.37 -6.92 25.84
CA GLU A 24 -16.93 -6.63 25.74
C GLU A 24 -16.06 -7.90 25.71
N GLU A 25 -16.45 -8.94 26.44
CA GLU A 25 -15.77 -10.23 26.41
C GLU A 25 -15.98 -10.93 25.07
N ASN A 26 -17.20 -10.87 24.50
CA ASN A 26 -17.50 -11.38 23.16
C ASN A 26 -16.75 -10.62 22.06
N GLU A 27 -16.57 -9.31 22.18
CA GLU A 27 -15.77 -8.54 21.23
C GLU A 27 -14.29 -8.91 21.30
N LYS A 28 -13.75 -9.13 22.50
CA LYS A 28 -12.36 -9.57 22.68
C LYS A 28 -12.13 -10.96 22.07
N THR A 29 -13.05 -11.90 22.27
CA THR A 29 -12.93 -13.25 21.69
C THR A 29 -13.08 -13.20 20.17
N ASN A 30 -13.99 -12.40 19.63
CA ASN A 30 -14.15 -12.21 18.19
C ASN A 30 -12.89 -11.61 17.55
N VAL A 31 -12.28 -10.59 18.16
CA VAL A 31 -11.02 -10.01 17.66
C VAL A 31 -9.88 -11.03 17.69
N GLN A 32 -9.81 -11.88 18.72
CA GLN A 32 -8.84 -12.96 18.77
C GLN A 32 -9.07 -14.00 17.67
N ASN A 33 -10.32 -14.39 17.45
CA ASN A 33 -10.71 -15.32 16.40
C ASN A 33 -10.39 -14.77 15.00
N ASP A 34 -10.68 -13.50 14.74
CA ASP A 34 -10.33 -12.82 13.49
C ASP A 34 -8.81 -12.77 13.29
N ALA A 35 -8.05 -12.48 14.35
CA ALA A 35 -6.60 -12.49 14.30
C ALA A 35 -6.04 -13.90 14.03
N LEU A 36 -6.64 -14.94 14.62
CA LEU A 36 -6.29 -16.33 14.34
C LEU A 36 -6.66 -16.74 12.92
N LEU A 37 -7.84 -16.36 12.44
CA LEU A 37 -8.30 -16.62 11.08
C LEU A 37 -7.38 -15.95 10.06
N HIS A 38 -7.08 -14.67 10.23
CA HIS A 38 -6.13 -13.93 9.39
C HIS A 38 -4.75 -14.63 9.37
N LYS A 39 -4.31 -15.16 10.52
CA LYS A 39 -3.08 -15.96 10.57
C LYS A 39 -3.18 -17.26 9.78
N LEU A 40 -4.26 -18.02 9.94
CA LEU A 40 -4.47 -19.29 9.25
C LEU A 40 -4.60 -19.12 7.73
N VAL A 41 -5.32 -18.10 7.28
CA VAL A 41 -5.51 -17.78 5.86
C VAL A 41 -4.16 -17.55 5.19
N HIS A 42 -3.29 -16.73 5.79
CA HIS A 42 -2.00 -16.37 5.19
C HIS A 42 -0.89 -17.40 5.39
N THR A 43 -0.99 -18.29 6.37
CA THR A 43 0.07 -19.27 6.67
C THR A 43 -0.23 -20.69 6.21
N LYS A 44 -1.49 -21.14 6.28
CA LYS A 44 -1.90 -22.52 5.92
C LYS A 44 -2.72 -22.53 4.63
N LEU A 45 -3.87 -21.85 4.61
CA LEU A 45 -4.86 -22.07 3.54
C LEU A 45 -4.37 -21.56 2.17
N LEU A 46 -3.83 -20.34 2.10
CA LEU A 46 -3.41 -19.74 0.83
C LEU A 46 -1.91 -19.88 0.55
N SER A 47 -1.09 -20.12 1.58
CA SER A 47 0.34 -20.32 1.42
C SER A 47 0.65 -21.81 1.37
N GLY A 48 0.63 -22.38 0.15
CA GLY A 48 0.95 -23.79 -0.11
C GLY A 48 2.38 -24.22 0.27
N SER A 49 3.20 -23.33 0.86
CA SER A 49 4.52 -23.66 1.37
C SER A 49 4.51 -24.41 2.71
N MET A 50 3.37 -24.43 3.41
CA MET A 50 3.26 -24.99 4.77
C MET A 50 2.14 -26.02 4.97
N ASN A 51 1.41 -26.38 3.91
CA ASN A 51 0.48 -27.49 4.00
C ASN A 51 1.30 -28.78 4.01
N THR A 52 1.21 -29.53 5.12
CA THR A 52 1.84 -30.84 5.29
C THR A 52 1.26 -31.89 4.35
N GLU A 53 0.07 -31.63 3.82
CA GLU A 53 -0.62 -32.43 2.81
C GLU A 53 -0.08 -32.21 1.39
N LEU A 54 0.69 -31.13 1.17
CA LEU A 54 1.41 -30.94 -0.08
C LEU A 54 2.75 -31.67 0.04
N ASP A 55 3.04 -32.56 -0.91
CA ASP A 55 4.29 -33.30 -1.02
C ASP A 55 5.47 -32.36 -1.37
N LEU A 56 5.85 -31.51 -0.42
CA LEU A 56 6.92 -30.54 -0.58
C LEU A 56 8.28 -31.23 -0.41
N ASN A 57 9.21 -30.87 -1.28
CA ASN A 57 10.61 -31.28 -1.16
C ASN A 57 11.19 -30.79 0.18
N PRO A 58 11.99 -31.60 0.91
CA PRO A 58 12.68 -31.18 2.14
C PRO A 58 13.36 -29.81 2.06
N ALA A 59 13.97 -29.46 0.93
CA ALA A 59 14.60 -28.15 0.72
C ALA A 59 13.59 -26.99 0.75
N GLN A 60 12.38 -27.20 0.23
CA GLN A 60 11.30 -26.21 0.26
C GLN A 60 10.74 -26.07 1.68
N ARG A 61 10.57 -27.19 2.40
CA ARG A 61 10.14 -27.17 3.82
C ARG A 61 11.07 -26.35 4.69
N ARG A 62 12.39 -26.53 4.56
CA ARG A 62 13.38 -25.75 5.32
C ARG A 62 13.25 -24.25 5.07
N LYS A 63 13.04 -23.82 3.81
CA LYS A 63 12.85 -22.41 3.46
C LYS A 63 11.53 -21.84 3.97
N ALA A 64 10.47 -22.65 3.95
CA ALA A 64 9.18 -22.27 4.49
C ALA A 64 9.25 -22.07 6.02
N LEU A 65 9.91 -22.99 6.74
CA LEU A 65 10.15 -22.85 8.18
C LEU A 65 11.00 -21.63 8.52
N ALA A 66 12.10 -21.40 7.78
CA ALA A 66 12.92 -20.20 7.95
C ALA A 66 12.10 -18.92 7.69
N GLY A 67 11.24 -18.93 6.68
CA GLY A 67 10.33 -17.82 6.39
C GLY A 67 9.37 -17.54 7.55
N ARG A 68 8.84 -18.59 8.20
CA ARG A 68 7.96 -18.45 9.36
C ARG A 68 8.68 -17.83 10.57
N VAL A 69 9.94 -18.21 10.80
CA VAL A 69 10.75 -17.59 11.86
C VAL A 69 10.88 -16.09 11.61
N LEU A 70 11.10 -15.66 10.36
CA LEU A 70 11.15 -14.24 9.99
C LEU A 70 9.81 -13.50 10.11
N GLU A 71 8.69 -14.21 9.90
CA GLU A 71 7.35 -13.63 10.12
C GLU A 71 7.04 -13.46 11.60
N LEU A 72 7.43 -14.43 12.43
CA LEU A 72 7.26 -14.37 13.89
C LEU A 72 8.18 -13.33 14.53
N SER A 73 9.38 -13.11 13.99
CA SER A 73 10.29 -12.04 14.44
C SER A 73 9.82 -10.64 14.00
N GLY A 74 8.82 -10.54 13.12
CA GLY A 74 8.29 -9.28 12.62
C GLY A 74 9.09 -8.64 11.48
N GLU A 75 10.15 -9.30 10.99
CA GLU A 75 10.95 -8.81 9.86
C GLU A 75 10.24 -8.95 8.51
N ALA A 76 9.31 -9.92 8.39
CA ALA A 76 8.51 -10.15 7.21
C ALA A 76 7.01 -10.08 7.51
N LYS A 77 6.22 -9.64 6.52
CA LYS A 77 4.75 -9.71 6.58
C LYS A 77 4.30 -11.17 6.51
N LEU A 78 3.21 -11.47 7.21
CA LEU A 78 2.61 -12.80 7.24
C LEU A 78 2.33 -13.35 5.83
N GLY A 79 2.73 -14.60 5.57
CA GLY A 79 2.63 -15.25 4.27
C GLY A 79 3.62 -14.76 3.21
N LYS A 80 4.60 -13.91 3.57
CA LYS A 80 5.64 -13.40 2.65
C LYS A 80 7.07 -13.75 3.09
N GLY A 81 7.24 -14.39 4.24
CA GLY A 81 8.54 -14.77 4.80
C GLY A 81 9.33 -15.68 3.87
N GLU A 82 8.69 -16.70 3.27
CA GLU A 82 9.40 -17.59 2.35
C GLU A 82 9.95 -16.84 1.13
N LYS A 83 9.17 -15.91 0.58
CA LYS A 83 9.61 -15.07 -0.55
C LYS A 83 10.80 -14.19 -0.16
N ALA A 84 10.81 -13.67 1.07
CA ALA A 84 11.92 -12.90 1.60
C ALA A 84 13.19 -13.76 1.74
N VAL A 85 13.09 -14.97 2.31
CA VAL A 85 14.22 -15.91 2.40
C VAL A 85 14.78 -16.24 1.02
N ARG A 86 13.90 -16.61 0.07
CA ARG A 86 14.31 -16.91 -1.31
C ARG A 86 14.96 -15.71 -1.99
N ALA A 87 14.51 -14.48 -1.70
CA ALA A 87 15.14 -13.28 -2.23
C ALA A 87 16.55 -13.09 -1.67
N ILE A 88 16.74 -13.26 -0.36
CA ILE A 88 18.05 -13.18 0.30
C ILE A 88 19.00 -14.23 -0.28
N GLU A 89 18.56 -15.48 -0.43
CA GLU A 89 19.36 -16.53 -1.08
C GLU A 89 19.76 -16.16 -2.51
N ARG A 90 18.84 -15.61 -3.31
CA ARG A 90 19.14 -15.14 -4.67
C ARG A 90 20.18 -14.01 -4.69
N THR A 91 20.22 -13.15 -3.66
CA THR A 91 21.23 -12.09 -3.59
C THR A 91 22.65 -12.61 -3.36
N LYS A 92 22.79 -13.79 -2.76
CA LYS A 92 24.10 -14.44 -2.55
C LYS A 92 24.70 -15.02 -3.83
N ALA A 93 23.89 -15.27 -4.85
CA ALA A 93 24.36 -15.81 -6.13
C ALA A 93 25.10 -14.75 -6.97
N ALA A 94 26.00 -15.20 -7.85
CA ALA A 94 26.71 -14.35 -8.79
C ALA A 94 25.74 -13.57 -9.70
N LYS A 95 26.14 -12.36 -10.13
CA LYS A 95 25.30 -11.44 -10.91
C LYS A 95 24.71 -12.10 -12.16
N ARG A 96 25.53 -12.81 -12.94
CA ARG A 96 25.11 -13.50 -14.18
C ARG A 96 23.99 -14.52 -13.91
N VAL A 97 24.11 -15.29 -12.83
CA VAL A 97 23.10 -16.29 -12.44
C VAL A 97 21.81 -15.61 -12.00
N ARG A 98 21.92 -14.56 -11.18
CA ARG A 98 20.77 -13.78 -10.71
C ARG A 98 19.99 -13.15 -11.86
N GLU A 99 20.69 -12.57 -12.82
CA GLU A 99 20.09 -11.99 -14.03
C GLU A 99 19.44 -13.07 -14.90
N GLY A 100 20.12 -14.20 -15.13
CA GLY A 100 19.55 -15.33 -15.87
C GLY A 100 18.26 -15.87 -15.24
N LEU A 101 18.23 -16.02 -13.91
CA LEU A 101 17.02 -16.43 -13.18
C LEU A 101 15.89 -15.41 -13.30
N ASN A 102 16.21 -14.11 -13.23
CA ASN A 102 15.22 -13.04 -13.38
C ASN A 102 14.65 -12.99 -14.80
N ASN A 103 15.50 -13.14 -15.83
CA ASN A 103 15.07 -13.15 -17.22
C ASN A 103 14.16 -14.34 -17.51
N LYS A 104 14.56 -15.54 -17.08
CA LYS A 104 13.72 -16.76 -17.20
C LYS A 104 12.40 -16.63 -16.45
N GLN A 105 12.40 -15.95 -15.30
CA GLN A 105 11.16 -15.67 -14.57
C GLN A 105 10.26 -14.68 -15.33
N GLN A 106 10.82 -13.70 -16.04
CA GLN A 106 10.04 -12.79 -16.88
C GLN A 106 9.49 -13.48 -18.13
N GLU A 107 10.27 -14.33 -18.77
CA GLU A 107 9.83 -15.13 -19.94
C GLU A 107 8.63 -16.00 -19.59
N ARG A 108 8.69 -16.77 -18.48
CA ARG A 108 7.57 -17.58 -18.01
C ARG A 108 6.30 -16.76 -17.77
N ARG A 109 6.43 -15.57 -17.15
CA ARG A 109 5.30 -14.68 -16.91
C ARG A 109 4.68 -14.13 -18.20
N LYS A 110 5.50 -13.88 -19.23
CA LYS A 110 5.00 -13.48 -20.55
C LYS A 110 4.22 -14.62 -21.21
N GLN A 111 4.76 -15.84 -21.14
CA GLN A 111 4.09 -17.04 -21.64
C GLN A 111 2.74 -17.27 -20.92
N GLU A 112 2.71 -17.23 -19.59
CA GLU A 112 1.48 -17.36 -18.80
C GLU A 112 0.43 -16.29 -19.18
N LEU A 113 0.87 -15.06 -19.49
CA LEU A 113 -0.01 -13.98 -19.92
C LEU A 113 -0.55 -14.23 -21.33
N GLU A 114 0.28 -14.69 -22.26
CA GLU A 114 -0.12 -15.07 -23.62
C GLU A 114 -1.09 -16.26 -23.60
N GLU A 115 -0.80 -17.29 -22.81
CA GLU A 115 -1.72 -18.42 -22.60
C GLU A 115 -3.06 -17.96 -22.02
N ALA A 116 -3.04 -17.10 -20.99
CA ALA A 116 -4.27 -16.55 -20.41
C ALA A 116 -5.07 -15.71 -21.41
N LYS A 117 -4.40 -14.99 -22.33
CA LYS A 117 -5.06 -14.28 -23.42
C LYS A 117 -5.67 -15.24 -24.44
N ASN A 118 -4.92 -16.28 -24.84
CA ASN A 118 -5.36 -17.28 -25.81
C ASN A 118 -6.57 -18.07 -25.29
N LEU A 119 -6.58 -18.38 -23.99
CA LEU A 119 -7.68 -19.05 -23.31
C LEU A 119 -8.87 -18.12 -22.99
N GLY A 120 -8.76 -16.82 -23.24
CA GLY A 120 -9.80 -15.83 -22.92
C GLY A 120 -9.94 -15.51 -21.42
N ASN A 121 -9.06 -16.03 -20.56
CA ASN A 121 -9.04 -15.77 -19.11
C ASN A 121 -8.44 -14.40 -18.75
N TYR A 122 -7.86 -13.70 -19.72
CA TYR A 122 -7.30 -12.37 -19.52
C TYR A 122 -8.38 -11.28 -19.63
N HIS A 123 -8.54 -10.50 -18.56
CA HIS A 123 -9.38 -9.29 -18.57
C HIS A 123 -8.57 -8.06 -18.12
N PRO A 124 -8.75 -6.86 -18.73
CA PRO A 124 -8.00 -5.66 -18.36
C PRO A 124 -8.07 -5.27 -16.88
N THR A 125 -9.20 -5.56 -16.20
CA THR A 125 -9.33 -5.32 -14.75
C THR A 125 -8.43 -6.24 -13.92
N LEU A 126 -8.09 -7.43 -14.43
CA LEU A 126 -7.24 -8.43 -13.80
C LEU A 126 -5.76 -8.27 -14.18
N LYS A 127 -5.41 -7.30 -15.04
CA LYS A 127 -4.02 -7.01 -15.45
C LYS A 127 -3.07 -6.93 -14.25
N LYS A 128 -3.54 -6.32 -13.14
CA LYS A 128 -2.74 -6.18 -11.91
C LYS A 128 -2.38 -7.51 -11.27
N LEU A 129 -3.18 -8.57 -11.40
CA LEU A 129 -2.86 -9.88 -10.84
C LEU A 129 -1.69 -10.52 -11.59
N PHE A 130 -1.65 -10.37 -12.91
CA PHE A 130 -0.55 -10.83 -13.76
C PHE A 130 0.71 -9.95 -13.59
N GLU A 131 0.56 -8.64 -13.33
CA GLU A 131 1.66 -7.68 -13.19
C GLU A 131 2.18 -7.49 -11.73
N ALA A 132 1.42 -7.93 -10.72
CA ALA A 132 1.77 -7.78 -9.29
C ALA A 132 3.06 -8.53 -8.91
N SER A 133 3.52 -9.45 -9.75
CA SER A 133 4.76 -10.19 -9.54
C SER A 133 6.03 -9.42 -9.96
N SER A 134 5.91 -8.35 -10.75
CA SER A 134 7.04 -7.59 -11.34
C SER A 134 7.09 -6.12 -10.92
N SER A 135 5.97 -5.54 -10.47
CA SER A 135 5.95 -4.11 -10.12
C SER A 135 6.65 -3.84 -8.78
N GLY A 136 7.85 -3.25 -8.87
CA GLY A 136 8.49 -2.58 -7.74
C GLY A 136 7.69 -1.34 -7.29
N PRO A 137 8.02 -0.75 -6.14
CA PRO A 137 7.34 0.45 -5.66
C PRO A 137 7.42 1.55 -6.72
N THR A 138 6.27 2.11 -7.10
CA THR A 138 6.19 3.22 -8.05
C THR A 138 6.87 4.44 -7.43
N ARG A 139 8.14 4.66 -7.78
CA ARG A 139 8.86 5.87 -7.36
C ARG A 139 8.14 7.07 -7.95
N LYS A 140 7.80 8.05 -7.09
CA LYS A 140 7.26 9.32 -7.56
C LYS A 140 8.31 9.94 -8.46
N ARG A 141 7.93 10.29 -9.70
CA ARG A 141 8.81 11.01 -10.62
C ARG A 141 9.36 12.24 -9.91
N GLU A 142 10.68 12.37 -9.89
CA GLU A 142 11.34 13.57 -9.40
C GLU A 142 10.93 14.72 -10.31
N LYS A 143 10.16 15.65 -9.75
CA LYS A 143 9.92 16.95 -10.36
C LYS A 143 11.17 17.73 -10.00
N GLY A 144 12.06 17.97 -10.97
CA GLY A 144 13.33 18.69 -10.75
C GLY A 144 13.14 20.06 -10.09
N MET A 145 14.19 20.89 -10.07
CA MET A 145 14.12 22.19 -9.43
C MET A 145 12.91 23.00 -9.94
N LYS A 146 12.02 23.37 -9.02
CA LYS A 146 10.86 24.20 -9.35
C LYS A 146 11.29 25.65 -9.40
N MET A 147 10.71 26.40 -10.33
CA MET A 147 10.83 27.86 -10.34
C MET A 147 10.15 28.44 -9.10
N GLY A 148 10.79 29.42 -8.45
CA GLY A 148 10.30 30.07 -7.24
C GLY A 148 9.22 31.14 -7.47
N VAL A 149 8.84 31.40 -8.72
CA VAL A 149 7.87 32.45 -9.10
C VAL A 149 6.76 31.88 -9.99
N GLY A 150 5.52 32.22 -9.66
CA GLY A 150 4.34 31.89 -10.47
C GLY A 150 4.11 30.40 -10.74
N THR A 151 3.22 30.13 -11.70
CA THR A 151 2.93 28.77 -12.17
C THR A 151 3.10 28.70 -13.68
N PHE A 152 3.97 27.81 -14.15
CA PHE A 152 4.15 27.54 -15.57
C PHE A 152 3.16 26.46 -16.01
N ASN A 153 2.24 26.81 -16.91
CA ASN A 153 1.25 25.88 -17.45
C ASN A 153 1.11 26.09 -18.95
N LYS A 154 1.23 25.00 -19.73
CA LYS A 154 1.04 24.98 -21.20
C LYS A 154 1.79 26.10 -21.95
N GLY A 155 3.07 26.32 -21.65
CA GLY A 155 3.89 27.33 -22.34
C GLY A 155 3.72 28.76 -21.84
N SER A 156 2.80 29.01 -20.90
CA SER A 156 2.56 30.34 -20.33
C SER A 156 2.95 30.39 -18.85
N LEU A 157 3.65 31.46 -18.46
CA LEU A 157 3.94 31.75 -17.06
C LEU A 157 2.80 32.59 -16.49
N ARG A 158 2.05 32.02 -15.55
CA ARG A 158 1.01 32.74 -14.80
C ARG A 158 1.61 33.29 -13.52
N LEU A 159 1.74 34.60 -13.46
CA LEU A 159 2.19 35.33 -12.27
C LEU A 159 0.96 35.80 -11.48
N ARG A 160 0.99 35.67 -10.16
CA ARG A 160 -0.01 36.31 -9.29
C ARG A 160 0.38 37.75 -9.05
N ARG A 161 -0.60 38.59 -8.71
CA ARG A 161 -0.33 39.99 -8.33
C ARG A 161 0.64 40.09 -7.14
N GLU A 162 0.57 39.13 -6.23
CA GLU A 162 1.51 38.96 -5.10
C GLU A 162 2.97 38.75 -5.58
N ASP A 163 3.18 37.85 -6.56
CA ASP A 163 4.52 37.58 -7.11
C ASP A 163 5.09 38.83 -7.81
N VAL A 164 4.24 39.57 -8.52
CA VAL A 164 4.60 40.79 -9.23
C VAL A 164 4.97 41.91 -8.26
N ASN A 165 4.20 42.08 -7.18
CA ASN A 165 4.46 43.08 -6.14
C ASN A 165 5.74 42.76 -5.35
N ALA A 166 6.01 41.48 -5.08
CA ALA A 166 7.23 41.04 -4.38
C ALA A 166 8.51 41.34 -5.17
N VAL A 167 8.45 41.30 -6.51
CA VAL A 167 9.59 41.62 -7.38
C VAL A 167 9.74 43.13 -7.62
N MET A 168 8.64 43.88 -7.70
CA MET A 168 8.66 45.33 -7.97
C MET A 168 8.95 46.21 -6.73
N GLY A 169 9.43 45.63 -5.62
CA GLY A 169 9.95 46.41 -4.50
C GLY A 169 8.89 47.04 -3.58
N GLY A 170 7.63 46.60 -3.65
CA GLY A 170 6.62 46.96 -2.65
C GLY A 170 6.88 46.20 -1.36
N GLY A 171 7.69 46.77 -0.47
CA GLY A 171 7.98 46.21 0.84
C GLY A 171 6.69 45.85 1.58
N PHE A 172 6.34 44.57 1.58
CA PHE A 172 5.34 44.05 2.49
C PHE A 172 6.00 43.98 3.86
N SER A 173 5.73 45.01 4.66
CA SER A 173 5.77 44.91 6.11
C SER A 173 5.13 43.57 6.50
N ARG A 174 5.90 42.75 7.20
CA ARG A 174 5.38 41.56 7.89
C ARG A 174 4.47 42.05 9.01
N GLU A 175 3.21 42.30 8.70
CA GLU A 175 2.16 42.49 9.68
C GLU A 175 1.23 41.26 9.66
N GLY A 176 0.92 40.78 10.86
CA GLY A 176 0.36 39.48 11.19
C GLY A 176 -0.74 38.95 10.27
N GLY A 177 -0.57 37.71 9.83
CA GLY A 177 -1.57 36.94 9.09
C GLY A 177 -1.52 35.47 9.50
N ASN A 178 -1.87 35.19 10.75
CA ASN A 178 -2.05 33.84 11.28
C ASN A 178 -3.15 33.12 10.48
N SER A 179 -2.76 32.35 9.45
CA SER A 179 -3.66 31.45 8.72
C SER A 179 -3.12 30.03 8.78
N LYS A 180 -3.00 29.50 10.00
CA LYS A 180 -3.05 28.05 10.22
C LYS A 180 -4.44 27.57 9.83
N ARG A 181 -4.63 27.22 8.55
CA ARG A 181 -5.68 26.28 8.15
C ARG A 181 -5.21 24.89 8.55
N ASP A 182 -5.53 24.52 9.79
CA ASP A 182 -5.51 23.13 10.24
C ASP A 182 -6.33 22.30 9.26
N ARG A 183 -5.62 21.46 8.49
CA ARG A 183 -6.23 20.33 7.80
C ARG A 183 -6.14 19.14 8.74
N PRO A 184 -7.26 18.49 9.10
CA PRO A 184 -7.19 17.30 9.92
C PRO A 184 -6.48 16.20 9.13
N HIS A 185 -5.30 15.82 9.62
CA HIS A 185 -4.64 14.57 9.23
C HIS A 185 -5.53 13.41 9.67
N LYS A 186 -6.26 12.84 8.72
CA LYS A 186 -6.85 11.52 8.86
C LYS A 186 -5.70 10.51 8.91
N ARG A 187 -5.22 10.20 10.12
CA ARG A 187 -4.31 9.07 10.36
C ARG A 187 -5.05 7.79 9.97
N LYS A 188 -4.41 7.00 9.12
CA LYS A 188 -4.57 5.55 9.08
C LYS A 188 -3.46 4.96 9.93
#